data_AF-A0A954MNJ6-F1
#
_entry.id   AF-A0A954MNJ6-F1
#
_cell.length_a   1.000
_cell.length_b   1.000
_cell.length_c   1.000
_cell.angle_alpha   90.00
_cell.angle_beta   90.00
_cell.angle_gamma   90.00
#
_symmetry.space_group_name_H-M   'P 1'
#
loop_
_entity.id
_entity.type
_entity.pdbx_description
1 polymer ?
#
loop_
_entity_poly.entity_id
_entity_poly.type
_entity_poly.pdbx_seq_one_letter_code
_entity_poly.pdbx_strand_id
1 'polypeptide(L)'
;MSRLVSESMERKLSFRQRVGVRIHLLMCSLCSRFRRQLLFLREIAQQLDDQTDRHDEPHDALHLSPEARLRIKKALQDEDT
;
A
#
# COMPACT_ATOMS: atom_id res chain seq x y z
N MET A 1 17.21 -8.57 -3.71
CA MET A 1 15.92 -9.05 -4.28
C MET A 1 14.74 -8.91 -3.33
N SER A 2 14.84 -9.29 -2.04
CA SER A 2 13.74 -9.07 -1.07
C SER A 2 13.23 -7.63 -1.04
N ARG A 3 14.13 -6.63 -1.01
CA ARG A 3 13.79 -5.20 -1.10
C ARG A 3 12.98 -4.84 -2.35
N LEU A 4 13.34 -5.36 -3.52
CA LEU A 4 12.58 -5.10 -4.77
C LEU A 4 11.20 -5.76 -4.76
N VAL A 5 11.07 -6.91 -4.10
CA VAL A 5 9.78 -7.57 -3.91
C VAL A 5 8.91 -6.77 -2.95
N SER A 6 9.47 -6.25 -1.84
CA SER A 6 8.78 -5.33 -0.92
C SER A 6 8.37 -4.03 -1.62
N GLU A 7 9.30 -3.39 -2.33
CA GLU A 7 9.03 -2.17 -3.09
C GLU A 7 7.99 -2.40 -4.19
N SER A 8 7.87 -3.60 -4.75
CA SER A 8 6.80 -3.95 -5.69
C SER A 8 5.39 -3.98 -5.07
N MET A 9 5.30 -4.06 -3.74
CA MET A 9 4.04 -4.05 -2.99
C MET A 9 3.60 -2.63 -2.62
N GLU A 10 4.54 -1.76 -2.28
CA GLU A 10 4.29 -0.36 -1.89
C GLU A 10 4.19 0.59 -3.09
N ARG A 11 5.03 0.39 -4.12
CA ARG A 11 5.09 1.29 -5.28
C ARG A 11 5.05 0.56 -6.61
N LYS A 12 4.54 1.23 -7.65
CA LYS A 12 4.61 0.73 -9.02
C LYS A 12 6.07 0.75 -9.48
N LEU A 13 6.72 -0.42 -9.49
CA LEU A 13 8.05 -0.58 -10.08
C LEU A 13 8.05 -0.17 -11.56
N SER A 14 9.19 0.35 -12.03
CA SER A 14 9.42 0.58 -13.46
C SER A 14 9.30 -0.74 -14.25
N PHE A 15 8.96 -0.66 -15.54
CA PHE A 15 8.68 -1.84 -16.36
C PHE A 15 9.85 -2.84 -16.38
N ARG A 16 11.09 -2.33 -16.43
CA ARG A 16 12.32 -3.14 -16.39
C ARG A 16 12.47 -3.89 -15.06
N GLN A 17 12.25 -3.21 -13.93
CA GLN A 17 12.29 -3.82 -12.60
C GLN A 17 11.21 -4.88 -12.44
N ARG A 18 10.00 -4.64 -12.97
CA ARG A 18 8.89 -5.62 -12.94
C ARG A 18 9.24 -6.90 -13.69
N VAL A 19 9.84 -6.79 -14.88
CA VAL A 19 10.30 -7.96 -15.66
C VAL A 19 11.40 -8.70 -14.92
N GLY A 20 12.40 -7.99 -14.38
CA GLY A 20 13.49 -8.61 -13.60
C GLY A 20 12.98 -9.39 -12.39
N VAL A 21 12.03 -8.82 -11.64
CA VAL A 21 11.40 -9.52 -10.50
C VAL A 21 10.61 -10.74 -10.96
N ARG A 22 9.86 -10.66 -12.08
CA ARG A 22 9.13 -11.83 -12.62
C ARG A 22 10.08 -12.97 -12.99
N ILE A 23 11.17 -12.68 -13.70
CA ILE A 23 12.18 -13.69 -14.06
C ILE A 23 12.79 -14.30 -12.80
N HIS A 24 13.15 -13.48 -11.82
CA HIS A 24 13.72 -13.96 -10.56
C HIS A 24 12.75 -14.88 -9.79
N LEU A 25 11.46 -14.57 -9.78
CA LEU A 25 10.44 -15.40 -9.13
C LEU A 25 10.20 -16.74 -9.84
N LEU A 26 10.49 -16.82 -11.15
CA LEU A 26 10.42 -18.07 -11.90
C LEU A 26 11.60 -19.01 -11.58
N MET A 27 12.79 -18.45 -11.33
CA MET A 27 13.99 -19.22 -11.02
C MET A 27 14.21 -19.50 -9.52
N CYS A 28 13.61 -18.71 -8.62
CA CYS A 28 13.80 -18.81 -7.18
C CYS A 28 12.50 -19.14 -6.45
N SER A 29 12.39 -20.40 -6.01
CA SER A 29 11.24 -20.92 -5.26
C SER A 29 11.03 -20.21 -3.92
N LEU A 30 12.11 -19.84 -3.22
CA LEU A 30 12.04 -19.10 -1.95
C LEU A 30 11.37 -17.74 -2.13
N CYS A 31 11.78 -16.96 -3.13
CA CYS A 31 11.18 -15.67 -3.41
C CYS A 31 9.74 -15.79 -3.91
N SER A 32 9.41 -16.86 -4.65
CA SER A 32 8.03 -17.18 -5.02
C SER A 32 7.14 -17.46 -3.80
N ARG A 33 7.64 -18.24 -2.83
CA ARG A 33 6.93 -18.51 -1.57
C ARG A 33 6.75 -17.23 -0.73
N PHE A 34 7.81 -16.42 -0.61
CA PHE A 34 7.74 -15.14 0.10
C PHE A 34 6.72 -14.19 -0.52
N ARG A 35 6.66 -14.09 -1.86
CA ARG A 35 5.63 -13.30 -2.55
C ARG A 35 4.22 -13.78 -2.23
N ARG A 36 3.99 -15.09 -2.15
CA ARG A 36 2.66 -15.64 -1.78
C ARG A 36 2.28 -15.26 -0.36
N GLN A 37 3.21 -15.30 0.60
CA GLN A 37 2.96 -14.87 1.98
C GLN A 37 2.61 -13.38 2.05
N LEU A 38 3.33 -12.53 1.31
CA LEU A 38 3.01 -11.09 1.24
C LEU A 38 1.62 -10.82 0.65
N LEU A 39 1.23 -11.55 -0.40
CA LEU A 39 -0.11 -11.41 -0.99
C LEU A 39 -1.21 -11.82 -0.01
N PHE A 40 -0.99 -12.91 0.75
CA PHE A 40 -1.92 -13.36 1.78
C PHE A 40 -2.11 -12.33 2.90
N LEU A 41 -1.01 -11.73 3.39
CA LEU A 41 -1.10 -10.66 4.39
C LEU A 41 -1.87 -9.45 3.87
N ARG A 42 -1.66 -9.08 2.60
CA ARG A 42 -2.38 -7.98 1.96
C ARG A 42 -3.87 -8.26 1.81
N GLU A 43 -4.23 -9.49 1.44
CA GLU A 43 -5.62 -9.92 1.33
C GLU A 43 -6.34 -9.84 2.67
N ILE A 44 -5.72 -10.34 3.74
CA ILE A 44 -6.28 -10.22 5.10
C ILE A 44 -6.45 -8.76 5.51
N ALA A 45 -5.44 -7.92 5.29
CA ALA A 45 -5.51 -6.49 5.61
C ALA A 45 -6.65 -5.80 4.85
N GLN A 46 -6.82 -6.10 3.57
CA GLN A 46 -7.94 -5.59 2.78
C GLN A 46 -9.29 -6.09 3.29
N GLN A 47 -9.40 -7.36 3.65
CA GLN A 47 -10.63 -7.91 4.24
C GLN A 47 -10.97 -7.28 5.59
N LEU A 48 -9.98 -6.88 6.39
CA LEU A 48 -10.19 -6.16 7.65
C LEU A 48 -10.72 -4.74 7.41
N ASP A 49 -10.13 -4.01 6.45
CA ASP A 49 -10.62 -2.69 6.05
C ASP A 49 -12.06 -2.77 5.52
N ASP A 50 -12.34 -3.75 4.66
CA ASP A 50 -13.66 -3.99 4.05
C ASP A 50 -14.71 -4.47 5.09
N GLN A 51 -14.28 -5.13 6.16
CA GLN A 51 -15.15 -5.47 7.31
C GLN A 51 -15.40 -4.28 8.23
N THR A 52 -14.47 -3.33 8.29
CA THR A 52 -14.63 -2.08 9.06
C THR A 52 -15.62 -1.13 8.39
N ASP A 53 -15.79 -1.24 7.06
CA ASP A 53 -16.79 -0.50 6.26
C ASP A 53 -18.21 -1.09 6.40
N ARG A 54 -18.33 -2.40 6.70
CA ARG A 54 -19.62 -3.11 6.83
C ARG A 54 -20.27 -3.06 8.22
N HIS A 55 -19.62 -2.48 9.22
CA HIS A 55 -20.27 -2.18 10.50
C HIS A 55 -20.90 -0.79 10.41
N ASP A 56 -22.23 -0.77 10.46
CA ASP A 56 -23.10 0.41 10.42
C ASP A 56 -22.83 1.32 11.63
N GLU A 57 -21.81 2.17 11.51
CA GLU A 57 -21.64 3.43 12.22
C GLU A 57 -20.97 4.38 11.24
N PRO A 58 -21.49 5.60 11.01
CA PRO A 58 -20.81 6.57 10.16
C PRO A 58 -19.43 6.82 10.78
N HIS A 59 -18.36 6.41 10.07
CA HIS A 59 -16.96 6.67 10.45
C HIS A 59 -16.65 8.16 10.36
N ASP A 60 -17.21 8.93 11.30
CA ASP A 60 -16.83 10.31 11.63
C ASP A 60 -15.43 10.31 12.30
N ALA A 61 -14.91 9.14 12.67
CA ALA A 61 -13.61 8.95 13.34
C ALA A 61 -12.39 9.00 12.42
N LEU A 62 -12.56 8.93 11.09
CA LEU A 62 -11.48 9.07 10.10
C LEU A 62 -11.49 10.43 9.40
N HIS A 63 -12.29 11.39 9.87
CA HIS A 63 -12.17 12.76 9.44
C HIS A 63 -11.08 13.48 10.23
N LEU A 64 -10.18 14.14 9.49
CA LEU A 64 -9.27 15.12 10.07
C LEU A 64 -10.08 16.09 10.94
N SER A 65 -9.57 16.41 12.13
CA SER A 65 -10.15 17.52 12.88
C SER A 65 -10.20 18.77 11.99
N PRO A 66 -11.20 19.65 12.17
CA PRO A 66 -11.31 20.86 11.36
C PRO A 66 -9.99 21.65 11.32
N GLU A 67 -9.28 21.68 12.44
CA GLU A 67 -7.96 22.29 12.59
C GLU A 67 -6.87 21.56 11.78
N ALA A 68 -6.81 20.23 11.85
CA ALA A 68 -5.86 19.44 11.06
C ALA A 68 -6.06 19.65 9.55
N ARG A 69 -7.32 19.74 9.11
CA ARG A 69 -7.68 19.99 7.71
C ARG A 69 -7.24 21.39 7.23
N LEU A 70 -7.41 22.41 8.07
CA LEU A 70 -6.99 23.78 7.78
C LEU A 70 -5.46 23.90 7.70
N ARG A 71 -4.72 23.26 8.62
CA ARG A 71 -3.25 23.25 8.60
C ARG A 71 -2.70 22.60 7.32
N ILE A 72 -3.26 21.46 6.91
CA ILE A 72 -2.86 20.77 5.68
C ILE A 72 -3.17 21.63 4.45
N LYS A 73 -4.36 22.25 4.40
CA LYS A 73 -4.74 23.13 3.28
C LYS A 73 -3.78 24.32 3.13
N LYS A 74 -3.39 24.95 4.25
CA LYS A 74 -2.43 26.06 4.23
C LYS A 74 -1.06 25.63 3.76
N ALA A 75 -0.54 24.50 4.26
CA ALA A 75 0.76 23.97 3.86
C ALA A 75 0.84 23.67 2.34
N LEU A 76 -0.22 23.09 1.76
CA LEU A 76 -0.29 22.83 0.32
C LEU A 76 -0.36 24.11 -0.52
N GLN A 77 -0.93 25.20 0.01
CA GLN A 77 -0.98 26.49 -0.68
C GLN A 77 0.35 27.24 -0.61
N ASP A 78 1.10 27.07 0.48
CA ASP A 78 2.42 27.66 0.66
C ASP A 78 3.51 26.93 -0.17
N GLU A 79 3.28 25.67 -0.61
CA GLU A 79 4.16 24.91 -1.51
C GLU A 79 3.99 25.23 -3.01
N ASP A 80 2.94 25.97 -3.39
CA ASP A 80 2.63 26.36 -4.79
C ASP A 80 3.03 27.82 -5.11
N THR A 81 3.82 28.49 -4.26
CA THR A 81 4.39 29.84 -4.47
C THR A 81 5.92 29.80 -4.41
#